data_AF-E8R5H2-F1
#
_entry.id   AF-E8R5H2-F1
#
_cell.length_a   1.000
_cell.length_b   1.000
_cell.length_c   1.000
_cell.angle_alpha   90.00
_cell.angle_beta   90.00
_cell.angle_gamma   90.00
#
_symmetry.space_group_name_H-M   'P 1'
#
loop_
_entity.id
_entity.type
_entity.pdbx_description
1 polymer ?
#
loop_
_entity_poly.entity_id
_entity_poly.type
_entity_poly.pdbx_seq_one_letter_code
_entity_poly.pdbx_strand_id
1 'polypeptide(L)'
;MLVIPSSREPIAGGISGARRRGRGRWRRRRGVAIVEFAVVLPLMLILVVGLFEVGQLVRVRMVLDSAVREGCRQASIGQRRAMTPDPVNPINSIRDVVEGYLARSGINTEGLEVQILGEGGSPIEPSTLNASINQPVADQFVVEVSLPFDRNGTQGNRLVDINYKIISYPRLTSRSQWYSMRDFPLLAEALDPPIE
;
A
#
# COMPACT_ATOMS: atom_id res chain seq x y z
N MET A 1 0.40 -57.20 -102.51
CA MET A 1 -0.09 -57.08 -101.11
C MET A 1 1.07 -56.52 -100.28
N LEU A 2 1.42 -55.26 -100.52
CA LEU A 2 1.23 -54.09 -99.63
C LEU A 2 2.00 -54.21 -98.30
N VAL A 3 3.18 -53.59 -98.29
CA VAL A 3 3.99 -53.27 -97.10
C VAL A 3 3.47 -51.96 -96.51
N ILE A 4 3.18 -51.93 -95.21
CA ILE A 4 3.07 -50.69 -94.41
C ILE A 4 3.68 -50.97 -93.02
N PRO A 5 4.82 -50.38 -92.66
CA PRO A 5 5.24 -50.26 -91.27
C PRO A 5 4.61 -48.99 -90.66
N SER A 6 3.93 -49.12 -89.52
CA SER A 6 3.45 -47.97 -88.74
C SER A 6 4.37 -47.77 -87.54
N SER A 7 5.26 -46.80 -87.67
CA SER A 7 6.03 -46.19 -86.59
C SER A 7 5.08 -45.51 -85.59
N ARG A 8 5.17 -45.89 -84.31
CA ARG A 8 4.59 -45.12 -83.21
C ARG A 8 5.71 -44.42 -82.45
N GLU A 9 5.82 -43.11 -82.67
CA GLU A 9 6.65 -42.20 -81.89
C GLU A 9 6.23 -42.20 -80.41
N PRO A 10 7.18 -41.99 -79.47
CA PRO A 10 6.89 -41.88 -78.05
C PRO A 10 6.15 -40.56 -77.78
N ILE A 11 4.95 -40.68 -77.20
CA ILE A 11 4.17 -39.53 -76.75
C ILE A 11 4.98 -38.80 -75.69
N ALA A 12 5.38 -37.58 -76.01
CA ALA A 12 6.01 -36.62 -75.13
C ALA A 12 5.19 -36.48 -73.84
N GLY A 13 5.70 -37.10 -72.76
CA GLY A 13 5.22 -36.91 -71.41
C GLY A 13 5.62 -35.53 -70.89
N GLY A 14 4.90 -34.50 -71.32
CA GLY A 14 4.95 -33.17 -70.73
C GLY A 14 4.33 -33.18 -69.34
N ILE A 15 5.07 -33.64 -68.34
CA ILE A 15 4.65 -33.51 -66.94
C ILE A 15 5.10 -32.15 -66.41
N SER A 16 4.10 -31.31 -66.27
CA SER A 16 4.08 -30.00 -65.66
C SER A 16 4.88 -29.97 -64.36
N GLY A 17 5.96 -29.19 -64.35
CA GLY A 17 6.66 -28.78 -63.14
C GLY A 17 5.75 -27.86 -62.31
N ALA A 18 4.87 -28.45 -61.52
CA ALA A 18 4.05 -27.74 -60.54
C ALA A 18 4.96 -26.93 -59.61
N ARG A 19 4.82 -25.60 -59.66
CA ARG A 19 5.47 -24.63 -58.78
C ARG A 19 5.15 -24.96 -57.32
N ARG A 20 5.98 -25.77 -56.68
CA ARG A 20 6.02 -25.87 -55.22
C ARG A 20 7.08 -24.91 -54.73
N ARG A 21 6.67 -23.89 -53.96
CA ARG A 21 7.30 -23.44 -52.70
C ARG A 21 6.84 -22.03 -52.34
N GLY A 22 5.71 -21.96 -51.66
CA GLY A 22 5.20 -20.74 -51.02
C GLY A 22 4.64 -20.98 -49.62
N ARG A 23 5.08 -22.02 -48.90
CA ARG A 23 4.57 -22.36 -47.55
C ARG A 23 5.53 -22.05 -46.39
N GLY A 24 6.66 -21.38 -46.66
CA GLY A 24 7.69 -21.10 -45.64
C GLY A 24 7.59 -19.74 -44.92
N ARG A 25 6.80 -18.78 -45.43
CA ARG A 25 6.82 -17.39 -44.91
C ARG A 25 5.93 -17.16 -43.69
N TRP A 26 4.86 -17.93 -43.51
CA TRP A 26 3.88 -17.69 -42.45
C TRP A 26 4.30 -18.27 -41.08
N ARG A 27 5.10 -19.36 -41.05
CA ARG A 27 5.63 -19.91 -39.79
C ARG A 27 6.73 -19.05 -39.16
N ARG A 28 7.50 -18.29 -39.97
CA ARG A 28 8.60 -17.44 -39.45
C ARG A 28 8.12 -16.25 -38.62
N ARG A 29 6.96 -15.67 -38.94
CA ARG A 29 6.45 -14.49 -38.21
C ARG A 29 5.98 -14.80 -36.77
N ARG A 30 5.51 -16.03 -36.51
CA ARG A 30 5.06 -16.43 -35.17
C ARG A 30 6.20 -16.55 -34.15
N GLY A 31 7.38 -16.99 -34.60
CA GLY A 31 8.55 -17.08 -33.72
C GLY A 31 9.10 -15.70 -33.35
N VAL A 32 9.06 -14.74 -34.28
CA VAL A 32 9.53 -13.37 -34.04
C VAL A 32 8.68 -12.65 -33.00
N ALA A 33 7.35 -12.78 -33.07
CA ALA A 33 6.44 -12.15 -32.09
C ALA A 33 6.68 -12.62 -30.65
N ILE A 34 7.04 -13.90 -30.45
CA ILE A 34 7.39 -14.43 -29.11
C ILE A 34 8.68 -13.78 -28.58
N VAL A 35 9.66 -13.56 -29.45
CA VAL A 35 10.93 -12.92 -29.08
C VAL A 35 10.72 -11.44 -28.77
N GLU A 36 9.93 -10.73 -29.58
CA GLU A 36 9.56 -9.34 -29.30
C GLU A 36 8.85 -9.19 -27.94
N PHE A 37 7.89 -10.09 -27.66
CA PHE A 37 7.21 -10.11 -26.37
C PHE A 37 8.15 -10.47 -25.21
N ALA A 38 9.07 -11.42 -25.39
CA ALA A 38 10.03 -11.80 -24.35
C ALA A 38 10.97 -10.64 -23.95
N VAL A 39 11.24 -9.71 -24.87
CA VAL A 39 12.06 -8.50 -24.58
C VAL A 39 11.23 -7.42 -23.89
N VAL A 40 9.95 -7.26 -24.23
CA VAL A 40 9.07 -6.23 -23.63
C VAL A 40 8.50 -6.66 -22.27
N LEU A 41 8.23 -7.95 -22.09
CA LEU A 41 7.67 -8.54 -20.87
C LEU A 41 8.43 -8.17 -19.58
N PRO A 42 9.77 -8.25 -19.48
CA PRO A 42 10.46 -7.88 -18.25
C PRO A 42 10.25 -6.40 -17.87
N LEU A 43 10.21 -5.50 -18.86
CA LEU A 43 9.91 -4.09 -18.62
C LEU A 43 8.46 -3.90 -18.15
N MET A 44 7.52 -4.61 -18.79
CA MET A 44 6.10 -4.55 -18.41
C MET A 44 5.87 -5.06 -16.99
N LEU A 45 6.56 -6.15 -16.59
CA LEU A 45 6.47 -6.70 -15.24
C LEU A 45 7.00 -5.73 -14.18
N ILE A 46 8.14 -5.07 -14.43
CA ILE A 46 8.69 -4.08 -13.50
C ILE A 46 7.67 -2.94 -13.28
N LEU A 47 7.03 -2.46 -14.36
CA LEU A 47 6.01 -1.41 -14.28
C LEU A 47 4.78 -1.85 -13.48
N VAL A 48 4.25 -3.05 -13.77
CA VAL A 48 3.07 -3.57 -13.07
C VAL A 48 3.37 -3.79 -11.59
N VAL A 49 4.50 -4.44 -11.27
CA VAL A 49 4.92 -4.66 -9.88
C VAL A 49 5.13 -3.33 -9.15
N GLY A 50 5.77 -2.35 -9.79
CA GLY A 50 5.95 -1.02 -9.23
C GLY A 50 4.62 -0.32 -8.92
N LEU A 51 3.64 -0.41 -9.82
CA LEU A 51 2.30 0.15 -9.61
C LEU A 51 1.57 -0.52 -8.43
N PHE A 52 1.63 -1.85 -8.35
CA PHE A 52 1.04 -2.59 -7.23
C PHE A 52 1.69 -2.23 -5.89
N GLU A 53 3.01 -2.02 -5.86
CA GLU A 53 3.74 -1.66 -4.65
C GLU A 53 3.33 -0.27 -4.14
N VAL A 54 3.25 0.72 -5.04
CA VAL A 54 2.76 2.06 -4.68
C VAL A 54 1.30 2.02 -4.22
N GLY A 55 0.46 1.22 -4.88
CA GLY A 55 -0.93 1.01 -4.47
C GLY A 55 -1.05 0.43 -3.06
N GLN A 56 -0.21 -0.53 -2.72
CA GLN A 56 -0.15 -1.08 -1.36
C GLN A 56 0.31 -0.05 -0.34
N LEU A 57 1.34 0.75 -0.66
CA LEU A 57 1.82 1.80 0.23
C LEU A 57 0.71 2.78 0.58
N VAL A 58 -0.02 3.26 -0.45
CA VAL A 58 -1.15 4.18 -0.27
C VAL A 58 -2.26 3.53 0.56
N ARG A 59 -2.59 2.25 0.31
CA ARG A 59 -3.57 1.51 1.11
C ARG A 59 -3.16 1.45 2.58
N VAL A 60 -1.93 1.02 2.87
CA VAL A 60 -1.41 0.93 4.26
C VAL A 60 -1.45 2.31 4.91
N ARG A 61 -1.09 3.36 4.18
CA ARG A 61 -1.14 4.73 4.68
C ARG A 61 -2.55 5.18 5.07
N MET A 62 -3.53 4.98 4.19
CA MET A 62 -4.92 5.36 4.45
C MET A 62 -5.49 4.62 5.68
N VAL A 63 -5.19 3.33 5.78
CA VAL A 63 -5.63 2.51 6.92
C VAL A 63 -4.94 2.96 8.20
N LEU A 64 -3.64 3.25 8.15
CA LEU A 64 -2.87 3.77 9.29
C LEU A 64 -3.46 5.09 9.78
N ASP A 65 -3.69 6.05 8.89
CA ASP A 65 -4.28 7.36 9.23
C ASP A 65 -5.66 7.20 9.89
N SER A 66 -6.46 6.23 9.43
CA SER A 66 -7.76 5.90 10.03
C SER A 66 -7.62 5.27 11.42
N ALA A 67 -6.64 4.36 11.58
CA ALA A 67 -6.35 3.73 12.85
C ALA A 67 -5.90 4.74 13.91
N VAL A 68 -5.00 5.67 13.56
CA VAL A 68 -4.53 6.70 14.49
C VAL A 68 -5.69 7.59 14.95
N ARG A 69 -6.59 7.99 14.05
CA ARG A 69 -7.77 8.78 14.41
C ARG A 69 -8.68 8.06 15.41
N GLU A 70 -8.93 6.78 15.20
CA GLU A 70 -9.73 5.98 16.14
C GLU A 70 -9.00 5.77 17.48
N GLY A 71 -7.68 5.59 17.45
CA GLY A 71 -6.84 5.57 18.65
C GLY A 71 -6.92 6.90 19.43
N CYS A 72 -6.82 8.04 18.74
CA CYS A 72 -7.01 9.37 19.32
C CYS A 72 -8.38 9.53 19.99
N ARG A 73 -9.46 9.09 19.32
CA ARG A 73 -10.82 9.16 19.87
C ARG A 73 -10.94 8.35 21.17
N GLN A 74 -10.35 7.16 21.21
CA GLN A 74 -10.35 6.30 22.38
C GLN A 74 -9.49 6.89 23.51
N ALA A 75 -8.37 7.54 23.18
CA ALA A 75 -7.55 8.27 24.14
C ALA A 75 -8.33 9.37 24.88
N SER A 76 -9.12 10.17 24.16
CA SER A 76 -9.95 11.23 24.75
C SER A 76 -11.01 10.68 25.72
N ILE A 77 -11.57 9.51 25.41
CA ILE A 77 -12.55 8.84 26.28
C ILE A 77 -11.85 8.19 27.48
N GLY A 78 -10.70 7.55 27.25
CA GLY A 78 -9.87 6.93 28.29
C GLY A 78 -9.37 7.94 29.31
N GLN A 79 -9.04 9.17 28.90
CA GLN A 79 -8.70 10.28 29.79
C GLN A 79 -9.84 10.61 30.77
N ARG A 80 -11.12 10.55 30.37
CA ARG A 80 -12.25 10.68 31.30
C ARG A 80 -12.33 9.53 32.31
N ARG A 81 -11.89 8.33 31.92
CA ARG A 81 -11.96 7.12 32.75
C ARG A 81 -10.77 6.95 33.70
N ALA A 82 -9.62 7.58 33.41
CA ALA A 82 -8.46 7.66 34.28
C ALA A 82 -8.73 8.37 35.63
N MET A 83 -9.87 9.06 35.76
CA MET A 83 -10.39 9.59 37.04
C MET A 83 -11.06 8.52 37.93
N THR A 84 -11.04 7.24 37.54
CA THR A 84 -11.59 6.10 38.29
C THR A 84 -10.43 5.30 38.92
N PRO A 85 -10.59 4.63 40.08
CA PRO A 85 -9.46 4.08 40.86
C PRO A 85 -8.59 2.98 40.21
N ASP A 86 -8.96 2.49 39.02
CA ASP A 86 -8.16 1.53 38.25
C ASP A 86 -7.48 2.26 37.07
N PRO A 87 -6.23 2.75 37.21
CA PRO A 87 -5.56 3.50 36.17
C PRO A 87 -5.15 2.58 35.02
N VAL A 88 -5.98 2.51 33.99
CA VAL A 88 -5.58 1.94 32.69
C VAL A 88 -4.69 2.96 32.00
N ASN A 89 -3.44 2.58 31.71
CA ASN A 89 -2.50 3.43 30.98
C ASN A 89 -3.08 3.80 29.59
N PRO A 90 -3.32 5.08 29.28
CA PRO A 90 -3.95 5.51 28.03
C PRO A 90 -3.15 5.08 26.80
N ILE A 91 -1.81 5.02 26.88
CA ILE A 91 -0.95 4.51 25.79
C ILE A 91 -1.33 3.08 25.40
N ASN A 92 -1.55 2.19 26.37
CA ASN A 92 -1.87 0.79 26.09
C ASN A 92 -3.22 0.69 25.39
N SER A 93 -4.21 1.48 25.82
CA SER A 93 -5.53 1.49 25.16
C SER A 93 -5.48 2.00 23.72
N ILE A 94 -4.64 3.01 23.43
CA ILE A 94 -4.45 3.52 22.06
C ILE A 94 -3.77 2.44 21.22
N ARG A 95 -2.71 1.84 21.76
CA ARG A 95 -1.97 0.78 21.09
C ARG A 95 -2.87 -0.40 20.75
N ASP A 96 -3.69 -0.87 21.68
CA ASP A 96 -4.62 -1.98 21.46
C ASP A 96 -5.64 -1.67 20.35
N VAL A 97 -6.16 -0.44 20.32
CA VAL A 97 -7.11 0.02 19.31
C VAL A 97 -6.46 0.09 17.93
N VAL A 98 -5.26 0.69 17.85
CA VAL A 98 -4.51 0.82 16.60
C VAL A 98 -4.08 -0.56 16.09
N GLU A 99 -3.50 -1.40 16.95
CA GLU A 99 -3.11 -2.77 16.60
C GLU A 99 -4.32 -3.59 16.15
N GLY A 100 -5.45 -3.51 16.86
CA GLY A 100 -6.67 -4.20 16.48
C GLY A 100 -7.23 -3.74 15.13
N TYR A 101 -7.17 -2.44 14.85
CA TYR A 101 -7.60 -1.88 13.56
C TYR A 101 -6.70 -2.35 12.42
N LEU A 102 -5.38 -2.27 12.60
CA LEU A 102 -4.39 -2.69 11.61
C LEU A 102 -4.43 -4.20 11.35
N ALA A 103 -4.52 -5.02 12.40
CA ALA A 103 -4.59 -6.48 12.27
C ALA A 103 -5.85 -6.90 11.48
N ARG A 104 -7.01 -6.29 11.75
CA ARG A 104 -8.26 -6.56 11.01
C ARG A 104 -8.19 -6.17 9.53
N SER A 105 -7.36 -5.18 9.20
CA SER A 105 -7.13 -4.75 7.82
C SER A 105 -6.13 -5.63 7.04
N GLY A 106 -5.55 -6.63 7.70
CA GLY A 106 -4.52 -7.52 7.15
C GLY A 106 -3.12 -6.89 7.09
N ILE A 107 -2.86 -5.88 7.93
CA ILE A 107 -1.56 -5.21 8.05
C ILE A 107 -0.81 -5.83 9.23
N ASN A 108 0.46 -6.20 9.02
CA ASN A 108 1.35 -6.68 10.06
C ASN A 108 1.70 -5.54 11.03
N THR A 109 1.48 -5.77 12.33
CA THR A 109 1.73 -4.82 13.43
C THR A 109 3.06 -5.05 14.16
N GLU A 110 3.86 -6.05 13.77
CA GLU A 110 5.19 -6.27 14.36
C GLU A 110 6.08 -5.04 14.16
N GLY A 111 6.68 -4.53 15.25
CA GLY A 111 7.52 -3.33 15.23
C GLY A 111 6.75 -2.01 15.16
N LEU A 112 5.42 -2.05 15.37
CA LEU A 112 4.59 -0.86 15.56
C LEU A 112 5.04 -0.09 16.81
N GLU A 113 5.19 1.21 16.62
CA GLU A 113 5.57 2.14 17.68
C GLU A 113 4.48 3.21 17.81
N VAL A 114 4.04 3.45 19.03
CA VAL A 114 2.98 4.43 19.35
C VAL A 114 3.54 5.38 20.40
N GLN A 115 3.51 6.67 20.10
CA GLN A 115 3.95 7.73 20.99
C GLN A 115 2.85 8.77 21.15
N ILE A 116 2.72 9.32 22.35
CA ILE A 116 1.89 10.51 22.61
C ILE A 116 2.83 11.68 22.79
N LEU A 117 2.61 12.74 22.01
CA LEU A 117 3.31 14.01 22.14
C LEU A 117 2.41 14.98 22.91
N GLY A 118 2.97 15.64 23.93
CA GLY A 118 2.28 16.62 24.75
C GLY A 118 2.30 18.03 24.15
N GLU A 119 1.91 19.01 24.95
CA GLU A 119 1.98 20.43 24.57
C GLU A 119 3.42 20.82 24.21
N GLY A 120 3.62 21.39 23.00
CA GLY A 120 4.95 21.70 22.46
C GLY A 120 5.63 20.59 21.64
N GLY A 121 4.97 19.43 21.44
CA GLY A 121 5.45 18.39 20.51
C GLY A 121 6.58 17.52 21.05
N SER A 122 6.84 17.57 22.36
CA SER A 122 7.82 16.68 23.01
C SER A 122 7.21 15.30 23.30
N PRO A 123 7.94 14.19 23.05
CA PRO A 123 7.52 12.86 23.44
C PRO A 123 7.29 12.76 24.95
N ILE A 124 6.14 12.21 25.33
CA ILE A 124 5.87 11.86 26.73
C ILE A 124 6.50 10.49 26.95
N GLU A 125 7.63 10.46 27.65
CA GLU A 125 8.33 9.22 28.03
C GLU A 125 7.37 8.27 28.79
N PRO A 126 7.31 6.97 28.41
CA PRO A 126 6.37 6.00 28.98
C PRO A 126 6.51 5.77 30.48
N SER A 127 7.62 6.22 31.09
CA SER A 127 7.90 6.14 32.53
C SER A 127 7.41 7.34 33.34
N THR A 128 7.05 8.46 32.70
CA THR A 128 6.40 9.62 33.37
C THR A 128 4.87 9.59 33.30
N LEU A 129 4.32 8.55 32.66
CA LEU A 129 2.88 8.38 32.41
C LEU A 129 2.04 8.47 33.69
N ASN A 130 2.45 7.83 34.79
CA ASN A 130 1.67 7.86 36.03
C ASN A 130 1.60 9.26 36.68
N ALA A 131 2.53 10.16 36.34
CA ALA A 131 2.60 11.52 36.90
C ALA A 131 1.91 12.58 36.02
N SER A 132 1.78 12.34 34.71
CA SER A 132 1.04 13.22 33.78
C SER A 132 -0.42 12.81 33.58
N ILE A 133 -0.81 11.56 33.86
CA ILE A 133 -2.20 11.07 33.81
C ILE A 133 -3.05 11.59 34.99
N ASN A 134 -2.44 11.85 36.14
CA ASN A 134 -3.11 12.48 37.29
C ASN A 134 -3.19 14.00 37.18
N GLN A 135 -2.63 14.59 36.12
CA GLN A 135 -2.94 15.96 35.78
C GLN A 135 -4.25 15.98 34.99
N PRO A 136 -5.14 16.95 35.22
CA PRO A 136 -6.36 17.12 34.43
C PRO A 136 -5.96 17.33 32.97
N VAL A 137 -5.90 16.21 32.25
CA VAL A 137 -6.09 16.00 30.82
C VAL A 137 -5.57 17.14 29.96
N ALA A 138 -4.39 16.97 29.38
CA ALA A 138 -3.83 17.86 28.37
C ALA A 138 -4.92 18.35 27.40
N ASP A 139 -5.17 19.66 27.45
CA ASP A 139 -6.19 20.37 26.66
C ASP A 139 -5.97 20.22 25.14
N GLN A 140 -4.75 19.85 24.74
CA GLN A 140 -4.41 19.31 23.43
C GLN A 140 -3.43 18.14 23.58
N PHE A 141 -3.61 17.07 22.79
CA PHE A 141 -2.64 16.00 22.71
C PHE A 141 -2.51 15.47 21.29
N VAL A 142 -1.36 14.89 21.00
CA VAL A 142 -1.01 14.43 19.67
C VAL A 142 -0.59 12.97 19.76
N VAL A 143 -1.16 12.14 18.90
CA VAL A 143 -0.78 10.73 18.78
C VAL A 143 0.04 10.57 17.50
N GLU A 144 1.22 10.00 17.63
CA GLU A 144 2.10 9.63 16.52
C GLU A 144 2.29 8.11 16.52
N VAL A 145 2.08 7.50 15.35
CA VAL A 145 2.18 6.05 15.17
C VAL A 145 3.13 5.79 14.02
N SER A 146 4.15 4.96 14.26
CA SER A 146 5.14 4.57 13.25
C SER A 146 5.07 3.05 13.02
N LEU A 147 4.87 2.68 11.77
CA LEU A 147 4.70 1.29 11.33
C LEU A 147 5.82 0.92 10.35
N PRO A 148 6.55 -0.19 10.52
CA PRO A 148 7.52 -0.63 9.52
C PRO A 148 6.80 -1.03 8.22
N PHE A 149 7.30 -0.52 7.10
CA PHE A 149 6.77 -0.85 5.78
C PHE A 149 7.70 -1.81 5.04
N ASP A 150 8.98 -1.47 4.94
CA ASP A 150 10.00 -2.37 4.41
C ASP A 150 10.01 -3.70 5.17
N ARG A 151 10.10 -4.81 4.41
CA ARG A 151 10.10 -6.15 4.97
C ARG A 151 11.51 -6.55 5.41
N ASN A 152 11.69 -6.89 6.68
CA ASN A 152 12.89 -7.50 7.23
C ASN A 152 12.48 -8.77 8.00
N GLY A 153 12.47 -9.91 7.31
CA GLY A 153 11.98 -11.18 7.88
C GLY A 153 10.45 -11.27 7.89
N THR A 154 9.85 -11.38 9.08
CA THR A 154 8.38 -11.34 9.26
C THR A 154 7.85 -9.92 9.35
N GLN A 155 8.65 -8.97 9.82
CA GLN A 155 8.25 -7.57 10.04
C GLN A 155 8.15 -6.83 8.70
N GLY A 156 7.06 -6.08 8.49
CA GLY A 156 6.85 -5.23 7.32
C GLY A 156 5.60 -5.56 6.50
N ASN A 157 5.19 -4.60 5.68
CA ASN A 157 3.91 -4.58 4.96
C ASN A 157 4.07 -4.45 3.43
N ARG A 158 5.32 -4.43 2.96
CA ARG A 158 5.72 -4.50 1.55
C ARG A 158 5.24 -5.80 0.90
N LEU A 159 4.74 -5.72 -0.34
CA LEU A 159 4.24 -6.91 -1.05
C LEU A 159 5.38 -7.70 -1.71
N VAL A 160 6.33 -7.02 -2.35
CA VAL A 160 7.39 -7.70 -3.13
C VAL A 160 8.75 -7.43 -2.53
N ASP A 161 9.37 -8.44 -1.93
CA ASP A 161 10.69 -8.32 -1.31
C ASP A 161 11.82 -8.74 -2.26
N ILE A 162 12.24 -7.82 -3.11
CA ILE A 162 13.40 -7.97 -3.99
C ILE A 162 14.67 -7.39 -3.34
N ASN A 163 15.80 -8.06 -3.59
CA ASN A 163 17.13 -7.72 -3.04
C ASN A 163 17.53 -6.26 -3.30
N TYR A 164 17.08 -5.69 -4.43
CA TYR A 164 17.18 -4.26 -4.71
C TYR A 164 15.82 -3.59 -4.45
N LYS A 165 15.74 -2.79 -3.38
CA LYS A 165 14.53 -1.99 -3.08
C LYS A 165 14.42 -0.87 -4.11
N ILE A 166 13.53 -1.03 -5.10
CA ILE A 166 13.27 -0.01 -6.13
C ILE A 166 12.75 1.29 -5.48
N ILE A 167 11.93 1.13 -4.45
CA ILE A 167 11.37 2.21 -3.63
C ILE A 167 11.48 1.74 -2.17
N SER A 168 12.18 2.49 -1.32
CA SER A 168 12.41 2.13 0.09
C SER A 168 11.74 3.16 1.00
N TYR A 169 10.86 2.66 1.86
CA TYR A 169 10.27 3.45 2.95
C TYR A 169 10.37 2.60 4.20
N PRO A 170 11.35 2.86 5.08
CA PRO A 170 11.61 1.97 6.20
C PRO A 170 10.42 1.95 7.17
N ARG A 171 9.77 3.09 7.36
CA ARG A 171 8.62 3.27 8.27
C ARG A 171 7.60 4.23 7.68
N LEU A 172 6.33 3.98 7.97
CA LEU A 172 5.21 4.87 7.70
C LEU A 172 4.75 5.47 9.01
N THR A 173 4.87 6.79 9.13
CA THR A 173 4.50 7.51 10.35
C THR A 173 3.26 8.35 10.12
N SER A 174 2.22 8.14 10.91
CA SER A 174 0.97 8.90 10.88
C SER A 174 0.76 9.63 12.20
N ARG A 175 0.18 10.83 12.11
CA ARG A 175 -0.03 11.72 13.25
C ARG A 175 -1.47 12.23 13.24
N SER A 176 -2.13 12.20 14.40
CA SER A 176 -3.38 12.91 14.60
C SER A 176 -3.36 13.72 15.88
N GLN A 177 -4.01 14.88 15.83
CA GLN A 177 -4.09 15.81 16.95
C GLN A 177 -5.54 15.86 17.43
N TRP A 178 -5.72 15.89 18.75
CA TRP A 178 -7.01 16.10 19.39
C TRP A 178 -6.97 17.40 20.20
N TYR A 179 -8.05 18.16 20.11
CA TYR A 179 -8.25 19.41 20.84
C TYR A 179 -9.51 19.30 21.69
N SER A 180 -9.41 19.78 22.93
CA SER A 180 -10.56 19.93 23.81
C SER A 180 -11.43 21.10 23.35
N MET A 181 -12.76 20.95 23.41
CA MET A 181 -13.70 22.06 23.15
C MET A 181 -13.76 23.07 24.29
N ARG A 182 -13.12 22.78 25.45
CA ARG A 182 -13.11 23.68 26.60
C ARG A 182 -12.42 25.02 26.30
N ASP A 183 -11.43 25.02 25.40
CA ASP A 183 -10.57 26.19 25.12
C ASP A 183 -10.96 26.95 23.84
N PHE A 184 -11.91 26.42 23.06
CA PHE A 184 -12.53 27.11 21.93
C PHE A 184 -14.00 27.40 22.23
N PRO A 185 -14.31 28.36 23.12
CA PRO A 185 -15.67 28.85 23.24
C PRO A 185 -16.10 29.40 21.88
N LEU A 186 -17.17 28.84 21.31
CA LEU A 186 -17.86 29.48 20.19
C LEU A 186 -18.36 30.83 20.71
N LEU A 187 -17.60 31.89 20.47
CA LEU A 187 -17.99 33.23 20.87
C LEU A 187 -19.29 33.57 20.14
N ALA A 188 -20.42 33.45 20.85
CA ALA A 188 -21.70 33.99 20.41
C ALA A 188 -21.64 35.52 20.20
N GLU A 189 -20.59 36.17 20.70
CA GLU A 189 -20.28 37.60 20.57
C GLU A 189 -20.12 38.09 19.12
N ALA A 190 -19.91 37.21 18.14
CA ALA A 190 -19.71 37.61 16.74
C ALA A 190 -21.01 37.85 15.95
N LEU A 191 -22.19 37.69 16.58
CA LEU A 191 -23.49 37.73 15.89
C LEU A 191 -24.48 38.79 16.39
N ASP A 192 -24.13 39.62 17.38
CA ASP A 192 -25.00 40.73 17.81
C ASP A 192 -24.48 42.06 17.24
N PRO A 193 -25.10 42.65 16.20
CA PRO A 193 -24.78 44.01 15.82
C PRO A 193 -25.24 44.96 16.94
N PRO A 194 -24.49 46.05 17.21
CA PRO A 194 -24.87 47.00 18.25
C PRO A 194 -26.27 47.57 17.96
N ILE A 195 -27.17 47.42 18.91
CA ILE A 195 -28.49 48.04 18.88
C ILE A 195 -28.26 49.54 19.17
N GLU A 196 -28.35 50.38 18.14
CA GLU A 196 -28.48 51.84 18.27
C GLU A 196 -29.85 52.23 18.87
#